data_AF-A0ABD1D1C7-F1
#
_entry.id   AF-A0ABD1D1C7-F1
#
_cell.length_a   1.000
_cell.length_b   1.000
_cell.length_c   1.000
_cell.angle_alpha   90.00
_cell.angle_beta   90.00
_cell.angle_gamma   90.00
#
_symmetry.space_group_name_H-M   'P 1'
#
loop_
_entity.id
_entity.type
_entity.pdbx_description
1 polymer ?
#
loop_
_entity_poly.entity_id
_entity_poly.type
_entity_poly.pdbx_seq_one_letter_code
_entity_poly.pdbx_strand_id
1 'polypeptide(L)'
;MASNTGGIKPMTIAGRMVRERERLLGMSPEERAWRAQWLKDQQLAHNEPRYVPEYWKERLNPIRRVYRAPLDMVQKGLTPVLGLEWAHAIRFWTGKVALGAFAILATTYYFKYNQNDWTRKGGWRVIHSRKAVFPGDPGYPKFDKRTEPAEYAARAACGGFYSVEKISVKNCGWQPEERSHQPRKQIVRCSGAPTGRFRQQES
;
A
#
# COMPACT_ATOMS: atom_id res chain seq x y z
N MET A 1 -39.53 -22.37 -17.84
CA MET A 1 -38.73 -21.37 -17.09
C MET A 1 -39.12 -21.49 -15.62
N ALA A 2 -38.20 -21.90 -14.74
CA ALA A 2 -38.48 -21.96 -13.30
C ALA A 2 -38.52 -20.54 -12.72
N SER A 3 -39.45 -20.24 -11.80
CA SER A 3 -39.47 -18.93 -11.13
C SER A 3 -38.27 -18.78 -10.20
N ASN A 4 -37.71 -17.56 -10.10
CA ASN A 4 -36.52 -17.25 -9.29
C ASN A 4 -36.68 -17.60 -7.79
N THR A 5 -37.91 -17.77 -7.32
CA THR A 5 -38.27 -18.05 -5.93
C THR A 5 -38.91 -19.42 -5.72
N GLY A 6 -38.77 -20.35 -6.68
CA GLY A 6 -39.24 -21.72 -6.50
C GLY A 6 -40.75 -21.85 -6.34
N GLY A 7 -41.53 -20.93 -6.90
CA GLY A 7 -42.99 -20.89 -6.81
C GLY A 7 -43.53 -20.11 -5.61
N ILE A 8 -42.66 -19.58 -4.75
CA ILE A 8 -43.03 -18.79 -3.57
C ILE A 8 -43.18 -17.32 -3.99
N LYS A 9 -44.25 -16.65 -3.56
CA LYS A 9 -44.44 -15.20 -3.81
C LYS A 9 -43.43 -14.40 -2.96
N PRO A 10 -42.39 -13.76 -3.54
CA PRO A 10 -41.44 -12.99 -2.76
C PRO A 10 -42.15 -11.78 -2.15
N MET A 11 -41.87 -11.51 -0.87
CA MET A 11 -42.38 -10.34 -0.17
C MET A 11 -41.23 -9.55 0.43
N THR A 12 -41.25 -8.23 0.25
CA THR A 12 -40.26 -7.33 0.84
C THR A 12 -40.59 -7.07 2.32
N ILE A 13 -39.56 -6.88 3.16
CA ILE A 13 -39.72 -6.54 4.59
C ILE A 13 -40.62 -5.30 4.77
N ALA A 14 -40.37 -4.27 3.97
CA ALA A 14 -41.11 -3.02 4.03
C ALA A 14 -42.55 -3.14 3.45
N GLY A 15 -42.80 -4.15 2.62
CA GLY A 15 -44.13 -4.49 2.07
C GLY A 15 -44.75 -3.41 1.17
N ARG A 16 -46.07 -3.51 0.97
CA ARG A 16 -46.87 -2.52 0.20
C ARG A 16 -47.02 -1.16 0.91
N MET A 17 -46.74 -1.09 2.21
CA MET A 17 -46.92 0.13 3.02
C MET A 17 -45.96 1.26 2.65
N VAL A 18 -44.87 0.96 1.94
CA VAL A 18 -43.94 1.96 1.38
C VAL A 18 -44.59 2.73 0.23
N ARG A 19 -45.59 2.16 -0.45
CA ARG A 19 -46.25 2.77 -1.62
C ARG A 19 -47.65 3.25 -1.27
N GLU A 20 -47.83 4.56 -1.30
CA GLU A 20 -49.09 5.23 -0.93
C GLU A 20 -50.30 4.75 -1.74
N ARG A 21 -50.13 4.56 -3.07
CA ARG A 21 -51.19 4.06 -3.97
C ARG A 21 -51.66 2.66 -3.57
N GLU A 22 -50.75 1.79 -3.12
CA GLU A 22 -51.08 0.43 -2.73
C GLU A 22 -51.76 0.37 -1.36
N ARG A 23 -51.59 1.41 -0.52
CA ARG A 23 -52.27 1.56 0.77
C ARG A 23 -53.77 1.84 0.63
N LEU A 24 -54.16 2.55 -0.44
CA LEU A 24 -55.55 2.94 -0.71
C LEU A 24 -56.43 1.79 -1.22
N LEU A 25 -55.83 0.78 -1.87
CA LEU A 25 -56.55 -0.34 -2.51
C LEU A 25 -56.97 -1.47 -1.54
N GLY A 26 -56.44 -1.48 -0.31
CA GLY A 26 -56.67 -2.56 0.64
C GLY A 26 -55.96 -3.88 0.29
N MET A 27 -56.14 -4.91 1.11
CA MET A 27 -55.49 -6.23 0.94
C MET A 27 -56.54 -7.33 0.76
N SER A 28 -56.34 -8.21 -0.22
CA SER A 28 -57.20 -9.37 -0.42
C SER A 28 -57.10 -10.36 0.76
N PRO A 29 -58.11 -11.21 1.00
CA PRO A 29 -58.05 -12.21 2.07
C PRO A 29 -56.86 -13.17 1.93
N GLU A 30 -56.53 -13.57 0.70
CA GLU A 30 -55.40 -14.45 0.39
C GLU A 30 -54.06 -13.78 0.70
N GLU A 31 -53.89 -12.50 0.33
CA GLU A 31 -52.68 -11.74 0.65
C GLU A 31 -52.51 -11.54 2.17
N ARG A 32 -53.62 -11.42 2.91
CA ARG A 32 -53.62 -11.30 4.37
C ARG A 32 -53.19 -12.60 5.05
N ALA A 33 -53.70 -13.73 4.59
CA ALA A 33 -53.27 -15.05 5.07
C ALA A 33 -51.78 -15.28 4.81
N TRP A 34 -51.31 -14.95 3.59
CA TRP A 34 -49.90 -15.04 3.24
C TRP A 34 -49.01 -14.14 4.11
N ARG A 35 -49.44 -12.91 4.37
CA ARG A 35 -48.68 -11.99 5.25
C ARG A 35 -48.67 -12.45 6.70
N ALA A 36 -49.75 -13.05 7.19
CA ALA A 36 -49.79 -13.65 8.53
C ALA A 36 -48.78 -14.81 8.65
N GLN A 37 -48.66 -15.63 7.60
CA GLN A 37 -47.64 -16.68 7.54
C GLN A 37 -46.23 -16.08 7.52
N TRP A 38 -45.96 -15.13 6.62
CA TRP A 38 -44.66 -14.46 6.53
C TRP A 38 -44.22 -13.86 7.87
N LEU A 39 -45.14 -13.21 8.60
CA LEU A 39 -44.85 -12.62 9.91
C LEU A 39 -44.53 -13.68 10.97
N LYS A 40 -45.16 -14.86 10.91
CA LYS A 40 -44.80 -16.00 11.77
C LYS A 40 -43.41 -16.54 11.42
N ASP A 41 -43.07 -16.61 10.14
CA ASP A 41 -41.77 -17.10 9.68
C ASP A 41 -40.61 -16.16 10.08
N GLN A 42 -40.88 -14.88 10.37
CA GLN A 42 -39.89 -13.95 10.90
C GLN A 42 -39.62 -14.12 12.40
N GLN A 43 -40.41 -14.94 13.12
CA GLN A 43 -40.16 -15.21 14.53
C GLN A 43 -38.98 -16.16 14.65
N LEU A 44 -37.85 -15.63 15.12
CA LEU A 44 -36.67 -16.44 15.40
C LEU A 44 -36.96 -17.41 16.55
N ALA A 45 -36.28 -18.56 16.52
CA ALA A 45 -36.31 -19.50 17.61
C ALA A 45 -35.67 -18.88 18.86
N HIS A 46 -36.20 -19.21 20.04
CA HIS A 46 -35.76 -18.66 21.33
C HIS A 46 -34.28 -18.92 21.64
N ASN A 47 -33.68 -19.93 21.02
CA ASN A 47 -32.30 -20.35 21.20
C ASN A 47 -31.31 -19.61 20.28
N GLU A 48 -31.80 -18.72 19.41
CA GLU A 48 -30.98 -17.89 18.54
C GLU A 48 -30.77 -16.52 19.18
N PRO A 49 -29.55 -15.96 19.15
CA PRO A 49 -28.31 -16.46 18.53
C PRO A 49 -27.52 -17.47 19.38
N ARG A 50 -27.13 -18.61 18.79
CA ARG A 50 -26.38 -19.67 19.48
C ARG A 50 -24.87 -19.42 19.42
N TYR A 51 -24.25 -19.07 20.54
CA TYR A 51 -22.80 -19.00 20.65
C TYR A 51 -22.19 -20.40 20.85
N VAL A 52 -21.54 -20.95 19.82
CA VAL A 52 -20.88 -22.26 19.86
C VAL A 52 -19.39 -22.08 20.12
N PRO A 53 -18.86 -22.35 21.33
CA PRO A 53 -17.45 -22.08 21.66
C PRO A 53 -16.47 -22.98 20.90
N GLU A 54 -16.89 -24.18 20.51
CA GLU A 54 -16.09 -25.15 19.76
C GLU A 54 -15.69 -24.62 18.39
N TYR A 55 -16.67 -24.08 17.65
CA TYR A 55 -16.46 -23.47 16.34
C TYR A 55 -15.35 -22.40 16.37
N TRP A 56 -15.35 -21.53 17.38
CA TRP A 56 -14.35 -20.46 17.49
C TRP A 56 -12.96 -20.96 17.92
N LYS A 57 -12.90 -22.03 18.73
CA LYS A 57 -11.66 -22.68 19.12
C LYS A 57 -11.03 -23.36 17.92
N GLU A 58 -11.77 -24.22 17.22
CA GLU A 58 -11.26 -25.03 16.10
C GLU A 58 -10.80 -24.19 14.93
N ARG A 59 -11.50 -23.09 14.62
CA ARG A 59 -11.13 -22.18 13.53
C ARG A 59 -9.75 -21.51 13.73
N LEU A 60 -9.21 -21.48 14.95
CA LEU A 60 -7.96 -20.80 15.26
C LEU A 60 -6.88 -21.80 15.69
N ASN A 61 -5.74 -21.77 15.01
CA ASN A 61 -4.54 -22.53 15.39
C ASN A 61 -4.08 -22.16 16.82
N PRO A 62 -3.53 -23.09 17.61
CA PRO A 62 -3.14 -22.84 19.01
C PRO A 62 -2.14 -21.69 19.15
N ILE A 63 -1.15 -21.59 18.25
CA ILE A 63 -0.18 -20.47 18.23
C ILE A 63 -0.90 -19.12 18.08
N ARG A 64 -1.89 -19.06 17.19
CA ARG A 64 -2.68 -17.84 16.97
C ARG A 64 -3.54 -17.51 18.19
N ARG A 65 -4.00 -18.50 18.96
CA ARG A 65 -4.72 -18.26 20.23
C ARG A 65 -3.81 -17.63 21.26
N VAL A 66 -2.59 -18.13 21.42
CA VAL A 66 -1.62 -17.60 22.41
C VAL A 66 -1.24 -16.15 22.08
N TYR A 67 -0.88 -15.86 20.83
CA TYR A 67 -0.57 -14.48 20.39
C TYR A 67 -1.74 -13.51 20.57
N ARG A 68 -2.98 -14.00 20.42
CA ARG A 68 -4.19 -13.19 20.48
C ARG A 68 -4.69 -12.96 21.93
N ALA A 69 -4.34 -13.86 22.84
CA ALA A 69 -4.77 -13.90 24.22
C ALA A 69 -4.65 -12.57 25.00
N PRO A 70 -3.53 -11.83 24.97
CA PRO A 70 -3.41 -10.60 25.76
C PRO A 70 -4.47 -9.56 25.37
N LEU A 71 -4.69 -9.36 24.07
CA LEU A 71 -5.71 -8.44 23.56
C LEU A 71 -7.14 -8.96 23.79
N ASP A 72 -7.35 -10.28 23.84
CA ASP A 72 -8.65 -10.87 24.18
C ASP A 72 -8.97 -10.68 25.68
N MET A 73 -7.97 -10.71 26.57
CA MET A 73 -8.13 -10.41 27.99
C MET A 73 -8.53 -8.96 28.22
N VAL A 74 -7.88 -8.02 27.53
CA VAL A 74 -8.27 -6.60 27.54
C VAL A 74 -9.71 -6.46 27.09
N GLN A 75 -10.08 -7.07 25.97
CA GLN A 75 -11.45 -7.01 25.49
C GLN A 75 -12.44 -7.52 26.53
N LYS A 76 -12.22 -8.70 27.11
CA LYS A 76 -13.10 -9.31 28.12
C LYS A 76 -13.29 -8.41 29.36
N GLY A 77 -12.23 -7.72 29.80
CA GLY A 77 -12.32 -6.76 30.90
C GLY A 77 -13.11 -5.50 30.56
N LEU A 78 -13.08 -5.07 29.29
CA LEU A 78 -13.79 -3.87 28.82
C LEU A 78 -15.27 -4.14 28.44
N THR A 79 -15.61 -5.37 28.05
CA THR A 79 -16.97 -5.75 27.65
C THR A 79 -18.07 -5.35 28.65
N PRO A 80 -17.95 -5.56 29.97
CA PRO A 80 -19.03 -5.21 30.90
C PRO A 80 -19.26 -3.69 31.04
N VAL A 81 -18.28 -2.86 30.69
CA VAL A 81 -18.37 -1.40 30.85
C VAL A 81 -18.85 -0.72 29.56
N LEU A 82 -18.35 -1.16 28.40
CA LEU A 82 -18.53 -0.47 27.12
C LEU A 82 -19.48 -1.21 26.15
N GLY A 83 -19.82 -2.46 26.45
CA GLY A 83 -20.51 -3.35 25.52
C GLY A 83 -19.58 -4.01 24.50
N LEU A 84 -20.13 -4.98 23.76
CA LEU A 84 -19.37 -5.87 22.88
C LEU A 84 -18.73 -5.13 21.70
N GLU A 85 -19.49 -4.25 21.04
CA GLU A 85 -19.06 -3.52 19.84
C GLU A 85 -17.85 -2.62 20.09
N TRP A 86 -17.92 -1.79 21.14
CA TRP A 86 -16.85 -0.86 21.50
C TRP A 86 -15.62 -1.60 22.04
N ALA A 87 -15.81 -2.64 22.86
CA ALA A 87 -14.70 -3.45 23.33
C ALA A 87 -13.93 -4.10 22.16
N HIS A 88 -14.65 -4.60 21.14
CA HIS A 88 -14.03 -5.11 19.92
C HIS A 88 -13.28 -4.04 19.12
N ALA A 89 -13.87 -2.85 18.97
CA ALA A 89 -13.22 -1.74 18.27
C ALA A 89 -11.90 -1.34 18.95
N ILE A 90 -11.91 -1.23 20.28
CA ILE A 90 -10.71 -0.90 21.07
C ILE A 90 -9.65 -1.97 20.86
N ARG A 91 -9.99 -3.26 21.02
CA ARG A 91 -9.05 -4.37 20.78
C ARG A 91 -8.38 -4.28 19.41
N PHE A 92 -9.13 -3.96 18.35
CA PHE A 92 -8.62 -3.84 16.99
C PHE A 92 -7.63 -2.68 16.82
N TRP A 93 -7.98 -1.51 17.36
CA TRP A 93 -7.14 -0.32 17.25
C TRP A 93 -5.91 -0.37 18.14
N THR A 94 -6.03 -0.89 19.37
CA THR A 94 -4.89 -0.99 20.30
C THR A 94 -3.72 -1.77 19.69
N GLY A 95 -3.99 -2.90 19.02
CA GLY A 95 -2.94 -3.68 18.35
C GLY A 95 -2.26 -2.92 17.22
N LYS A 96 -3.04 -2.18 16.41
CA LYS A 96 -2.51 -1.39 15.30
C LYS A 96 -1.68 -0.19 15.78
N VAL A 97 -2.17 0.51 16.80
CA VAL A 97 -1.46 1.65 17.39
C VAL A 97 -0.17 1.20 18.05
N ALA A 98 -0.18 0.10 18.81
CA ALA A 98 1.02 -0.45 19.42
C ALA A 98 2.08 -0.84 18.38
N LEU A 99 1.69 -1.56 17.33
CA LEU A 99 2.60 -1.92 16.23
C LEU A 99 3.07 -0.70 15.44
N GLY A 100 2.18 0.27 15.18
CA GLY A 100 2.53 1.51 14.50
C GLY A 100 3.53 2.35 15.29
N ALA A 101 3.30 2.52 16.59
CA ALA A 101 4.21 3.22 17.48
C ALA A 101 5.58 2.52 17.57
N PHE A 102 5.58 1.18 17.71
CA PHE A 102 6.81 0.40 17.71
C PHE A 102 7.58 0.55 16.40
N ALA A 103 6.90 0.47 15.25
CA ALA A 103 7.51 0.65 13.93
C ALA A 103 8.13 2.05 13.80
N ILE A 104 7.41 3.11 14.20
CA ILE A 104 7.93 4.48 14.17
C ILE A 104 9.18 4.61 15.04
N LEU A 105 9.15 4.10 16.28
CA LEU A 105 10.30 4.14 17.18
C LEU A 105 11.48 3.34 16.64
N ALA A 106 11.24 2.14 16.12
CA ALA A 106 12.28 1.30 15.52
C ALA A 106 12.89 1.97 14.28
N THR A 107 12.07 2.54 13.40
CA THR A 107 12.53 3.25 12.20
C THR A 107 13.31 4.51 12.55
N THR A 108 12.81 5.34 13.47
CA THR A 108 13.52 6.56 13.91
C THR A 108 14.84 6.23 14.60
N TYR A 109 14.86 5.21 15.46
CA TYR A 109 16.09 4.72 16.09
C TYR A 109 17.08 4.18 15.05
N TYR A 110 16.61 3.38 14.10
CA TYR A 110 17.43 2.85 13.02
C TYR A 110 18.10 3.96 12.22
N PHE A 111 17.33 4.93 11.73
CA PHE A 111 17.88 6.06 10.97
C PHE A 111 18.78 6.97 11.80
N LYS A 112 18.57 7.07 13.11
CA LYS A 112 19.42 7.89 14.00
C LYS A 112 20.83 7.29 14.16
N TYR A 113 20.96 5.98 14.27
CA TYR A 113 22.23 5.32 14.58
C TYR A 113 22.90 4.60 13.41
N ASN A 114 22.19 4.41 12.30
CA ASN A 114 22.69 3.74 11.09
C ASN A 114 22.72 4.68 9.88
N GLN A 115 23.09 5.95 10.10
CA GLN A 115 23.26 6.91 9.01
C GLN A 115 24.40 6.45 8.08
N ASN A 116 24.12 6.51 6.77
CA ASN A 116 25.06 6.13 5.73
C ASN A 116 26.00 7.30 5.45
N ASP A 117 27.01 7.44 6.30
CA ASP A 117 28.09 8.42 6.13
C ASP A 117 29.25 7.82 5.33
N TRP A 118 30.09 8.67 4.76
CA TRP A 118 31.28 8.25 4.02
C TRP A 118 32.27 7.40 4.85
N THR A 119 32.17 7.44 6.19
CA THR A 119 33.00 6.67 7.13
C THR A 119 32.53 5.23 7.35
N ARG A 120 31.29 4.89 6.95
CA ARG A 120 30.71 3.56 7.20
C ARG A 120 29.91 3.07 6.00
N LYS A 121 30.26 1.89 5.49
CA LYS A 121 29.45 1.20 4.47
C LYS A 121 28.30 0.46 5.14
N GLY A 122 27.09 1.02 5.09
CA GLY A 122 25.90 0.36 5.63
C GLY A 122 24.67 1.25 5.67
N GLY A 123 23.56 0.70 6.17
CA GLY A 123 22.32 1.44 6.35
C GLY A 123 21.54 1.71 5.07
N TRP A 124 20.37 2.33 5.23
CA TRP A 124 19.57 2.79 4.10
C TRP A 124 20.09 4.14 3.58
N ARG A 125 20.22 4.24 2.26
CA ARG A 125 20.67 5.47 1.60
C ARG A 125 19.48 6.39 1.34
N VAL A 126 19.38 7.48 2.10
CA VAL A 126 18.35 8.51 1.92
C VAL A 126 18.92 9.67 1.12
N ILE A 127 18.45 9.84 -0.12
CA ILE A 127 18.85 10.95 -0.98
C ILE A 127 17.69 11.93 -1.07
N HIS A 128 17.84 13.09 -0.45
CA HIS A 128 16.87 14.18 -0.58
C HIS A 128 17.09 14.92 -1.90
N SER A 129 16.03 15.08 -2.68
CA SER A 129 15.98 16.02 -3.80
C SER A 129 16.09 17.45 -3.28
N ARG A 130 16.49 18.36 -4.17
CA ARG A 130 16.52 19.81 -3.86
C ARG A 130 15.10 20.32 -3.62
N LYS A 131 14.95 21.31 -2.73
CA LYS A 131 13.71 22.04 -2.59
C LYS A 131 13.41 22.79 -3.89
N ALA A 132 12.16 22.71 -4.37
CA ALA A 132 11.71 23.54 -5.48
C ALA A 132 11.60 25.00 -5.01
N VAL A 133 12.10 25.92 -5.82
CA VAL A 133 12.04 27.36 -5.56
C VAL A 133 11.31 28.00 -6.73
N PHE A 134 10.22 28.72 -6.45
CA PHE A 134 9.37 29.32 -7.46
C PHE A 134 9.58 30.84 -7.52
N PRO A 135 9.29 31.48 -8.67
CA PRO A 135 9.32 32.94 -8.76
C PRO A 135 8.30 33.54 -7.78
N GLY A 136 8.79 34.30 -6.79
CA GLY A 136 7.98 34.88 -5.72
C GLY A 136 8.33 34.37 -4.32
N ASP A 137 9.04 33.25 -4.19
CA ASP A 137 9.61 32.82 -2.91
C ASP A 137 10.75 33.76 -2.49
N PRO A 138 10.96 34.04 -1.19
CA PRO A 138 12.05 34.90 -0.72
C PRO A 138 13.45 34.36 -1.07
N GLY A 139 13.55 33.07 -1.39
CA GLY A 139 14.77 32.41 -1.85
C GLY A 139 15.00 32.46 -3.36
N TYR A 140 14.08 33.00 -4.17
CA TYR A 140 14.27 33.11 -5.62
C TYR A 140 15.15 34.32 -5.98
N PRO A 141 16.11 34.22 -6.92
CA PRO A 141 16.51 33.09 -7.76
C PRO A 141 17.69 32.28 -7.18
N LYS A 142 17.96 32.37 -5.87
CA LYS A 142 19.10 31.71 -5.22
C LYS A 142 18.85 30.21 -5.11
N PHE A 143 19.21 29.49 -6.16
CA PHE A 143 19.33 28.05 -6.10
C PHE A 143 20.57 27.68 -5.28
N ASP A 144 20.48 26.65 -4.44
CA ASP A 144 21.65 26.05 -3.82
C ASP A 144 22.57 25.51 -4.92
N LYS A 145 23.65 26.26 -5.20
CA LYS A 145 24.69 25.87 -6.15
C LYS A 145 25.65 24.96 -5.41
N ARG A 146 25.66 23.68 -5.78
CA ARG A 146 26.65 22.73 -5.26
C ARG A 146 27.92 22.89 -6.04
N THR A 147 28.83 23.72 -5.54
CA THR A 147 30.12 23.99 -6.20
C THR A 147 31.22 23.11 -5.65
N GLU A 148 31.16 22.74 -4.36
CA GLU A 148 32.22 21.98 -3.71
C GLU A 148 32.06 20.46 -3.95
N PRO A 149 33.13 19.74 -4.35
CA PRO A 149 33.11 18.28 -4.49
C PRO A 149 32.68 17.54 -3.22
N ALA A 150 32.98 18.12 -2.04
CA ALA A 150 32.60 17.57 -0.74
C ALA A 150 31.06 17.51 -0.54
N GLU A 151 30.31 18.42 -1.16
CA GLU A 151 28.84 18.43 -1.11
C GLU A 151 28.21 17.25 -1.88
N TYR A 152 28.97 16.65 -2.80
CA TYR A 152 28.62 15.41 -3.48
C TYR A 152 29.06 14.17 -2.68
N ALA A 153 30.22 14.25 -2.00
CA ALA A 153 30.79 13.16 -1.21
C ALA A 153 29.89 12.72 -0.04
N ALA A 154 29.18 13.67 0.59
CA ALA A 154 28.20 13.38 1.64
C ALA A 154 27.00 12.54 1.18
N ARG A 155 26.80 12.33 -0.13
CA ARG A 155 25.66 11.57 -0.69
C ARG A 155 26.02 10.18 -1.25
N ALA A 156 27.29 9.90 -1.54
CA ALA A 156 27.81 8.57 -1.86
C ALA A 156 29.27 8.65 -2.30
N ALA A 157 30.18 8.13 -1.50
CA ALA A 157 31.49 7.74 -1.99
C ALA A 157 31.95 6.50 -1.24
N CYS A 158 31.35 5.36 -1.61
CA CYS A 158 31.95 4.07 -1.39
C CYS A 158 31.72 3.23 -2.65
N GLY A 159 32.52 3.54 -3.68
CA GLY A 159 32.58 2.79 -4.93
C GLY A 159 33.15 3.64 -6.06
N GLY A 160 34.45 3.49 -6.34
CA GLY A 160 35.10 4.05 -7.53
C GLY A 160 36.00 5.25 -7.27
N PHE A 161 37.24 4.99 -6.88
CA PHE A 161 38.35 5.92 -7.05
C PHE A 161 38.62 6.03 -8.56
N TYR A 162 37.95 6.96 -9.26
CA TYR A 162 38.44 7.41 -10.57
C TYR A 162 39.18 8.70 -10.34
N SER A 163 40.50 8.63 -10.51
CA SER A 163 41.39 9.76 -10.68
C SER A 163 40.74 10.73 -11.67
N VAL A 164 40.35 11.91 -11.21
CA VAL A 164 40.06 13.03 -12.12
C VAL A 164 41.41 13.53 -12.59
N GLU A 165 42.02 12.78 -13.49
CA GLU A 165 43.13 13.26 -14.28
C GLU A 165 42.58 14.41 -15.12
N LYS A 166 43.17 15.59 -14.94
CA LYS A 166 42.79 16.84 -15.59
C LYS A 166 42.57 16.60 -17.08
N ILE A 167 41.31 16.59 -17.52
CA ILE A 167 40.99 16.83 -18.92
C ILE A 167 41.38 18.28 -19.16
N SER A 168 42.59 18.47 -19.68
CA SER A 168 43.05 19.71 -20.28
C SER A 168 42.06 20.06 -21.37
N VAL A 169 41.23 21.06 -21.11
CA VAL A 169 40.41 21.72 -22.13
C VAL A 169 41.38 22.43 -23.05
N LYS A 170 41.90 21.70 -24.05
CA LYS A 170 42.49 22.34 -25.22
C LYS A 170 41.36 23.09 -25.91
N ASN A 171 41.53 24.40 -25.97
CA ASN A 171 40.69 25.35 -26.69
C ASN A 171 40.34 24.82 -28.09
N CYS A 172 39.14 24.27 -28.25
CA CYS A 172 38.53 24.16 -29.56
C CYS A 172 37.90 25.53 -29.84
N GLY A 173 38.64 26.36 -30.58
CA GLY A 173 38.16 27.60 -31.13
C GLY A 173 36.89 27.35 -31.95
N TRP A 174 35.82 28.03 -31.57
CA TRP A 174 34.58 28.09 -32.32
C TRP A 174 34.79 29.11 -33.44
N GLN A 175 35.05 28.66 -34.66
CA GLN A 175 34.95 29.50 -35.86
C GLN A 175 33.63 29.17 -36.56
N PRO A 176 32.75 30.15 -36.80
CA PRO A 176 31.54 29.94 -37.58
C PRO A 176 31.84 30.25 -39.04
N GLU A 177 31.87 29.26 -39.94
CA GLU A 177 31.79 29.60 -41.36
C GLU A 177 31.08 28.55 -42.21
N GLU A 178 29.92 29.01 -42.67
CA GLU A 178 29.27 28.82 -43.96
C GLU A 178 28.83 27.45 -44.48
N ARG A 179 27.53 27.48 -44.80
CA ARG A 179 26.68 26.46 -45.36
C ARG A 179 26.80 26.51 -46.88
N SER A 180 27.32 25.45 -47.51
CA SER A 180 27.08 25.23 -48.95
C SER A 180 26.94 23.72 -49.28
N HIS A 181 25.79 23.43 -49.92
CA HIS A 181 25.38 22.31 -50.77
C HIS A 181 26.13 20.94 -50.77
N GLN A 182 25.37 19.90 -50.34
CA GLN A 182 25.24 18.46 -50.72
C GLN A 182 26.16 17.80 -51.80
N PRO A 183 26.30 16.43 -51.92
CA PRO A 183 25.40 15.35 -51.44
C PRO A 183 26.04 14.06 -50.84
N ARG A 184 25.15 13.22 -50.26
CA ARG A 184 25.27 11.81 -49.80
C ARG A 184 26.50 11.01 -50.26
N LYS A 185 27.21 10.38 -49.32
CA LYS A 185 27.83 9.04 -49.48
C LYS A 185 27.88 8.25 -48.15
N GLN A 186 27.21 7.10 -48.21
CA GLN A 186 27.46 5.80 -47.55
C GLN A 186 27.61 5.69 -46.02
N ILE A 187 26.56 5.13 -45.43
CA ILE A 187 26.56 4.38 -44.17
C ILE A 187 27.48 3.15 -44.34
N VAL A 188 28.59 3.10 -43.62
CA VAL A 188 29.37 1.87 -43.41
C VAL A 188 29.02 1.34 -42.02
N ARG A 189 28.25 0.23 -41.99
CA ARG A 189 28.07 -0.60 -40.79
C ARG A 189 29.35 -1.42 -40.60
N CYS A 190 30.06 -1.22 -39.49
CA CYS A 190 31.07 -2.18 -39.03
C CYS A 190 30.44 -3.14 -38.02
N SER A 191 30.17 -4.35 -38.49
CA SER A 191 29.95 -5.56 -37.70
C SER A 191 31.27 -6.01 -37.06
N GLY A 192 31.26 -6.32 -35.76
CA GLY A 192 32.43 -6.87 -35.08
C GLY A 192 32.15 -7.31 -33.65
N ALA A 193 31.43 -8.42 -33.49
CA ALA A 193 31.35 -9.16 -32.22
C ALA A 193 32.55 -10.13 -32.14
N PRO A 194 33.27 -10.22 -31.01
CA PRO A 194 34.25 -11.28 -30.80
C PRO A 194 33.59 -12.48 -30.10
N THR A 195 33.50 -13.58 -30.84
CA THR A 195 33.20 -14.94 -30.38
C THR A 195 34.41 -15.51 -29.62
N GLY A 196 34.24 -15.76 -28.32
CA GLY A 196 35.21 -16.47 -27.47
C GLY A 196 34.89 -17.96 -27.42
N ARG A 197 35.85 -18.76 -27.91
CA ARG A 197 35.78 -20.19 -28.23
C ARG A 197 35.98 -21.09 -26.99
N PHE A 198 35.14 -22.12 -26.88
CA PHE A 198 35.28 -23.29 -25.99
C PHE A 198 36.64 -23.98 -26.17
N ARG A 199 37.28 -24.39 -25.07
CA ARG A 199 38.44 -25.30 -25.05
C ARG A 199 38.09 -26.53 -24.21
N GLN A 200 37.90 -27.66 -24.88
CA GLN A 200 37.98 -29.02 -24.34
C GLN A 200 39.31 -29.63 -24.79
N GLN A 201 39.99 -30.34 -23.88
CA GLN A 201 40.92 -31.47 -24.05
C GLN A 201 41.49 -31.76 -22.65
N GLU A 202 41.03 -32.79 -21.95
CA GLU A 202 41.48 -34.21 -22.00
C GLU A 202 42.87 -34.43 -21.38
N SER A 203 42.85 -34.98 -20.17
CA SER A 203 43.40 -36.32 -19.83
C SER A 203 42.80 -36.78 -18.51
#